data_AF-A0A919L482-F1
#
_entry.id   AF-A0A919L482-F1
#
_cell.length_a   1.000
_cell.length_b   1.000
_cell.length_c   1.000
_cell.angle_alpha   90.00
_cell.angle_beta   90.00
_cell.angle_gamma   90.00
#
_symmetry.space_group_name_H-M   'P 1'
#
loop_
_entity.id
_entity.type
_entity.pdbx_description
1 polymer ?
#
loop_
_entity_poly.entity_id
_entity_poly.type
_entity_poly.pdbx_seq_one_letter_code
_entity_poly.pdbx_strand_id
1 'polypeptide(L)'
;MSEGLEYLARGADAELVLARAALARRQGALLAALVAGGPPPPGFDPEQVRAQATGLAAKRRDTVAKVVPELPQLLGPAFGPLFLRYARQRPQDGGYRADGNAFARWALADEAGDPLGPEHRRALEGWLAPAGTRVPAQRSGPLDRLRRALRPQQD
;
A
#
# COMPACT_ATOMS: atom_id res chain seq x y z
N MET A 1 -15.54 39.41 13.77
CA MET A 1 -15.95 38.04 14.19
C MET A 1 -17.45 37.96 14.00
N SER A 2 -17.89 37.31 12.93
CA SER A 2 -19.28 37.40 12.45
C SER A 2 -20.29 36.71 13.37
N GLU A 3 -21.44 37.37 13.55
CA GLU A 3 -22.70 36.99 14.23
C GLU A 3 -23.15 35.51 14.07
N GLY A 4 -22.72 34.81 13.03
CA GLY A 4 -23.13 33.42 12.77
C GLY A 4 -22.70 32.42 13.87
N LEU A 5 -21.66 32.73 14.64
CA LEU A 5 -21.23 31.89 15.77
C LEU A 5 -22.04 32.12 17.05
N GLU A 6 -22.69 33.28 17.22
CA GLU A 6 -23.52 33.55 18.40
C GLU A 6 -24.87 32.81 18.36
N TYR A 7 -25.44 32.60 17.16
CA TYR A 7 -26.71 31.87 17.02
C TYR A 7 -26.60 30.39 17.43
N LEU A 8 -25.46 29.75 17.15
CA LEU A 8 -25.19 28.35 17.52
C LEU A 8 -24.97 28.16 19.02
N ALA A 9 -24.83 29.23 19.80
CA ALA A 9 -24.58 29.19 21.24
C ALA A 9 -25.87 29.20 22.09
N ARG A 10 -27.06 29.16 21.47
CA ARG A 10 -28.32 28.93 22.22
C ARG A 10 -28.36 27.44 22.62
N GLY A 11 -28.49 27.13 23.91
CA GLY A 11 -28.09 25.86 24.54
C GLY A 11 -28.39 24.53 23.82
N ALA A 12 -29.48 24.42 23.04
CA ALA A 12 -29.80 23.23 22.24
C ALA A 12 -28.97 23.09 20.94
N ASP A 13 -28.62 24.20 20.29
CA ASP A 13 -27.76 24.19 19.09
C ASP A 13 -26.30 23.90 19.46
N ALA A 14 -25.85 24.39 20.63
CA ALA A 14 -24.51 24.13 21.13
C ALA A 14 -24.31 22.64 21.47
N GLU A 15 -25.28 22.03 22.17
CA GLU A 15 -25.25 20.59 22.47
C GLU A 15 -25.27 19.73 21.20
N LEU A 16 -26.09 20.09 20.21
CA LEU A 16 -26.12 19.39 18.93
C LEU A 16 -24.79 19.51 18.15
N VAL A 17 -24.18 20.68 18.14
CA VAL A 17 -22.86 20.90 17.52
C VAL A 17 -21.80 20.04 18.21
N LEU A 18 -21.78 20.01 19.55
CA LEU A 18 -20.86 19.17 20.32
C LEU A 18 -21.10 17.67 20.06
N ALA A 19 -22.37 17.23 19.99
CA ALA A 19 -22.71 15.85 19.68
C ALA A 19 -22.25 15.43 18.27
N ARG A 20 -22.44 16.29 17.27
CA ARG A 20 -21.94 16.05 15.90
C ARG A 20 -20.42 15.98 15.84
N ALA A 21 -19.73 16.89 16.54
CA ALA A 21 -18.27 16.87 16.62
C ALA A 21 -17.76 15.59 17.31
N ALA A 22 -18.42 15.15 18.38
CA ALA A 22 -18.10 13.89 19.06
C ALA A 22 -18.31 12.67 18.13
N LEU A 23 -19.42 12.63 17.39
CA LEU A 23 -19.69 11.57 16.42
C LEU A 23 -18.63 11.53 15.31
N ALA A 24 -18.30 12.68 14.72
CA ALA A 24 -17.29 12.77 13.66
C ALA A 24 -15.91 12.28 14.16
N ARG A 25 -15.51 12.64 15.38
CA ARG A 25 -14.28 12.11 15.99
C ARG A 25 -14.32 10.59 16.18
N ARG A 26 -15.44 10.03 16.64
CA ARG A 26 -15.58 8.56 16.81
C ARG A 26 -15.57 7.83 15.48
N GLN A 27 -16.21 8.37 14.45
CA GLN A 27 -16.16 7.82 13.09
C GLN A 27 -14.74 7.85 12.52
N GLY A 28 -14.03 8.97 12.68
CA GLY A 28 -12.63 9.09 12.30
C GLY A 28 -11.73 8.08 13.01
N ALA A 29 -11.93 7.89 14.33
CA ALA A 29 -11.19 6.89 15.09
C ALA A 29 -11.48 5.45 14.62
N LEU A 30 -12.73 5.12 14.28
CA LEU A 30 -13.08 3.81 13.72
C LEU A 30 -12.42 3.60 12.35
N LEU A 31 -12.46 4.60 11.47
CA LEU A 31 -11.78 4.53 10.17
C LEU A 31 -10.27 4.35 10.35
N ALA A 32 -9.65 5.12 11.23
CA ALA A 32 -8.23 4.97 11.56
C ALA A 32 -7.90 3.55 12.08
N ALA A 33 -8.75 2.97 12.91
CA ALA A 33 -8.57 1.59 13.39
C ALA A 33 -8.67 0.55 12.26
N LEU A 34 -9.55 0.79 11.29
CA LEU A 34 -9.76 -0.12 10.17
C LEU A 34 -8.67 -0.04 9.09
N VAL A 35 -8.11 1.15 8.83
CA VAL A 35 -7.22 1.35 7.65
C VAL A 35 -5.84 1.92 7.96
N ALA A 36 -5.57 2.36 9.20
CA ALA A 36 -4.34 3.04 9.60
C ALA A 36 -3.67 2.46 10.85
N GLY A 37 -4.19 1.34 11.38
CA GLY A 37 -3.62 0.71 12.58
C GLY A 37 -3.93 1.44 13.89
N GLY A 38 -4.94 2.31 13.91
CA GLY A 38 -5.40 2.97 15.14
C GLY A 38 -6.03 1.99 16.15
N PRO A 39 -6.13 2.36 17.43
CA PRO A 39 -6.82 1.54 18.42
C PRO A 39 -8.33 1.50 18.14
N PRO A 40 -9.01 0.35 18.35
CA PRO A 40 -10.47 0.28 18.29
C PRO A 40 -11.12 1.28 19.28
N PRO A 41 -12.09 2.10 18.83
CA PRO A 41 -12.75 3.04 19.74
C PRO A 41 -13.59 2.32 20.81
N PRO A 42 -13.79 2.92 21.99
CA PRO A 42 -14.67 2.35 23.02
C PRO A 42 -16.07 2.02 22.48
N GLY A 43 -16.60 0.87 22.89
CA GLY A 43 -17.90 0.35 22.47
C GLY A 43 -17.86 -0.52 21.20
N PHE A 44 -16.71 -0.68 20.54
CA PHE A 44 -16.50 -1.69 19.50
C PHE A 44 -15.78 -2.90 20.08
N ASP A 45 -16.16 -4.08 19.58
CA ASP A 45 -15.42 -5.31 19.84
C ASP A 45 -14.04 -5.25 19.14
N PRO A 46 -12.92 -5.29 19.90
CA PRO A 46 -11.58 -5.23 19.31
C PRO A 46 -11.28 -6.38 18.34
N GLU A 47 -11.82 -7.57 18.54
CA GLU A 47 -11.60 -8.72 17.65
C GLU A 47 -12.32 -8.53 16.32
N GLN A 48 -13.57 -8.06 16.36
CA GLN A 48 -14.32 -7.77 15.14
C GLN A 48 -13.64 -6.67 14.31
N VAL A 49 -13.17 -5.59 14.95
CA VAL A 49 -12.43 -4.54 14.24
C VAL A 49 -11.15 -5.07 13.60
N ARG A 50 -10.39 -5.94 14.29
CA ARG A 50 -9.18 -6.58 13.73
C ARG A 50 -9.49 -7.50 12.55
N ALA A 51 -10.60 -8.26 12.62
CA ALA A 51 -11.04 -9.11 11.53
C ALA A 51 -11.40 -8.29 10.28
N GLN A 52 -12.16 -7.20 10.47
CA GLN A 52 -12.53 -6.29 9.38
C GLN A 52 -11.30 -5.59 8.78
N ALA A 53 -10.39 -5.07 9.60
CA ALA A 53 -9.14 -4.46 9.13
C ALA A 53 -8.30 -5.44 8.29
N THR A 54 -8.22 -6.71 8.72
CA THR A 54 -7.53 -7.76 7.96
C THR A 54 -8.22 -8.05 6.63
N GLY A 55 -9.56 -8.13 6.60
CA GLY A 55 -10.33 -8.31 5.39
C GLY A 55 -10.15 -7.16 4.39
N LEU A 56 -10.16 -5.91 4.86
CA LEU A 56 -9.91 -4.73 4.05
C LEU A 56 -8.49 -4.72 3.46
N ALA A 57 -7.48 -5.04 4.27
CA ALA A 57 -6.10 -5.15 3.80
C ALA A 57 -5.93 -6.25 2.74
N ALA A 58 -6.58 -7.41 2.91
CA ALA A 58 -6.57 -8.49 1.93
C ALA A 58 -7.27 -8.07 0.63
N LYS A 59 -8.40 -7.38 0.71
CA LYS A 59 -9.11 -6.86 -0.46
C LYS A 59 -8.26 -5.86 -1.26
N ARG A 60 -7.57 -4.96 -0.55
CA ARG A 60 -6.63 -4.01 -1.14
C ARG A 60 -5.48 -4.72 -1.83
N ARG A 61 -4.84 -5.68 -1.16
CA ARG A 61 -3.78 -6.54 -1.75
C ARG A 61 -4.25 -7.16 -3.07
N ASP A 62 -5.41 -7.80 -3.07
CA ASP A 62 -5.92 -8.51 -4.24
C ASP A 62 -6.27 -7.56 -5.38
N THR A 63 -6.70 -6.34 -5.07
CA THR A 63 -6.96 -5.32 -6.07
C THR A 63 -5.67 -4.77 -6.66
N VAL A 64 -4.66 -4.49 -5.83
CA VAL A 64 -3.34 -4.06 -6.29
C VAL A 64 -2.66 -5.14 -7.13
N ALA A 65 -2.76 -6.42 -6.73
CA ALA A 65 -2.22 -7.53 -7.52
C ALA A 65 -2.82 -7.61 -8.93
N LYS A 66 -4.07 -7.17 -9.11
CA LYS A 66 -4.74 -7.10 -10.41
C LYS A 66 -4.31 -5.87 -11.21
N VAL A 67 -4.17 -4.72 -10.56
CA VAL A 67 -3.82 -3.44 -11.22
C VAL A 67 -2.32 -3.34 -11.54
N VAL A 68 -1.48 -3.96 -10.71
CA VAL A 68 -0.01 -3.95 -10.76
C VAL A 68 0.50 -5.40 -10.64
N PRO A 69 0.25 -6.25 -11.66
CA PRO A 69 0.59 -7.68 -11.61
C PRO A 69 2.10 -7.95 -11.56
N GLU A 70 2.95 -6.97 -11.85
CA GLU A 70 4.40 -7.09 -11.77
C GLU A 70 4.85 -7.32 -10.31
N LEU A 71 4.18 -6.72 -9.32
CA LEU A 71 4.57 -6.86 -7.92
C LEU A 71 4.52 -8.32 -7.41
N PRO A 72 3.40 -9.07 -7.57
CA PRO A 72 3.38 -10.48 -7.20
C PRO A 72 4.31 -11.35 -8.07
N GLN A 73 4.59 -10.96 -9.32
CA GLN A 73 5.57 -11.68 -10.16
C GLN A 73 7.00 -11.51 -9.63
N LEU A 74 7.35 -10.31 -9.18
CA LEU A 74 8.70 -10.01 -8.67
C LEU A 74 8.93 -10.56 -7.27
N LEU A 75 7.90 -10.57 -6.41
CA LEU A 75 8.03 -10.95 -5.00
C LEU A 75 7.54 -12.38 -4.69
N GLY A 76 6.84 -13.01 -5.63
CA GLY A 76 6.31 -14.36 -5.46
C GLY A 76 5.52 -14.53 -4.15
N PRO A 77 5.77 -15.62 -3.38
CA PRO A 77 5.09 -15.87 -2.10
C PRO A 77 5.28 -14.77 -1.05
N ALA A 78 6.33 -13.95 -1.16
CA ALA A 78 6.59 -12.86 -0.21
C ALA A 78 5.61 -11.69 -0.38
N PHE A 79 5.02 -11.51 -1.57
CA PHE A 79 4.12 -10.39 -1.87
C PHE A 79 2.98 -10.26 -0.86
N GLY A 80 2.27 -11.35 -0.60
CA GLY A 80 1.08 -11.33 0.24
C GLY A 80 1.35 -10.88 1.68
N PRO A 81 2.24 -11.57 2.41
CA PRO A 81 2.62 -11.18 3.77
C PRO A 81 3.20 -9.76 3.85
N LEU A 82 4.07 -9.37 2.91
CA LEU A 82 4.65 -8.02 2.87
C LEU A 82 3.57 -6.95 2.66
N PHE A 83 2.67 -7.16 1.71
CA PHE A 83 1.62 -6.19 1.41
C PHE A 83 0.66 -6.03 2.58
N LEU A 84 0.32 -7.11 3.28
CA LEU A 84 -0.53 -7.03 4.48
C LEU A 84 0.15 -6.26 5.62
N ARG A 85 1.47 -6.39 5.80
CA ARG A 85 2.23 -5.58 6.77
C ARG A 85 2.16 -4.09 6.41
N TYR A 86 2.43 -3.76 5.17
CA TYR A 86 2.32 -2.40 4.62
C TYR A 86 0.92 -1.79 4.83
N ALA A 87 -0.11 -2.50 4.38
CA ALA A 87 -1.48 -1.98 4.32
C ALA A 87 -2.12 -1.77 5.71
N ARG A 88 -1.63 -2.47 6.74
CA ARG A 88 -2.15 -2.35 8.12
C ARG A 88 -1.81 -1.02 8.78
N GLN A 89 -0.73 -0.36 8.37
CA GLN A 89 -0.23 0.86 9.02
C GLN A 89 -0.38 2.11 8.15
N ARG A 90 -0.72 1.94 6.87
CA ARG A 90 -0.73 3.02 5.89
C ARG A 90 -2.05 3.01 5.14
N PRO A 91 -2.91 4.03 5.34
CA PRO A 91 -4.11 4.22 4.52
C PRO A 91 -3.78 4.22 3.04
N GLN A 92 -4.73 3.83 2.20
CA GLN A 92 -4.58 4.01 0.76
C GLN A 92 -4.75 5.49 0.42
N ASP A 93 -3.72 6.07 -0.21
CA ASP A 93 -3.80 7.37 -0.84
C ASP A 93 -3.82 7.23 -2.36
N GLY A 94 -4.68 8.02 -3.02
CA GLY A 94 -4.85 7.97 -4.47
C GLY A 94 -5.32 6.60 -5.00
N GLY A 95 -4.83 6.23 -6.19
CA GLY A 95 -5.25 5.03 -6.91
C GLY A 95 -4.36 3.80 -6.67
N TYR A 96 -4.85 2.61 -7.01
CA TYR A 96 -4.16 1.33 -6.78
C TYR A 96 -2.79 1.20 -7.44
N ARG A 97 -2.54 1.89 -8.56
CA ARG A 97 -1.19 1.94 -9.16
C ARG A 97 -0.21 2.78 -8.31
N ALA A 98 -0.66 3.92 -7.80
CA ALA A 98 0.15 4.74 -6.89
C ALA A 98 0.45 3.96 -5.61
N ASP A 99 -0.54 3.23 -5.11
CA ASP A 99 -0.42 2.37 -3.95
C ASP A 99 0.62 1.23 -4.14
N GLY A 100 0.62 0.57 -5.30
CA GLY A 100 1.66 -0.41 -5.63
C GLY A 100 3.07 0.18 -5.64
N ASN A 101 3.24 1.43 -6.11
CA ASN A 101 4.52 2.13 -6.06
C ASN A 101 4.92 2.49 -4.61
N ALA A 102 3.98 2.96 -3.81
CA ALA A 102 4.21 3.27 -2.40
C ALA A 102 4.60 2.01 -1.60
N PHE A 103 3.92 0.89 -1.85
CA PHE A 103 4.28 -0.43 -1.30
C PHE A 103 5.72 -0.84 -1.66
N ALA A 104 6.11 -0.73 -2.93
CA ALA A 104 7.47 -1.11 -3.34
C ALA A 104 8.55 -0.24 -2.65
N ARG A 105 8.32 1.07 -2.54
CA ARG A 105 9.23 1.97 -1.82
C ARG A 105 9.32 1.61 -0.34
N TRP A 106 8.18 1.37 0.29
CA TRP A 106 8.11 0.93 1.68
C TRP A 106 8.88 -0.38 1.91
N ALA A 107 8.72 -1.35 1.01
CA ALA A 107 9.40 -2.64 1.13
C ALA A 107 10.93 -2.53 0.97
N LEU A 108 11.41 -1.54 0.20
CA LEU A 108 12.84 -1.25 0.05
C LEU A 108 13.44 -0.48 1.24
N ALA A 109 12.63 0.32 1.95
CA ALA A 109 13.07 1.15 3.06
C ALA A 109 13.35 0.38 4.37
N ASP A 110 13.32 -0.96 4.33
CA ASP A 110 13.47 -1.88 5.48
C ASP A 110 12.42 -1.68 6.60
N GLU A 111 11.35 -0.96 6.30
CA GLU A 111 10.24 -0.72 7.23
C GLU A 111 9.35 -1.96 7.47
N ALA A 112 9.66 -3.07 6.81
CA ALA A 112 8.95 -4.35 6.94
C ALA A 112 9.36 -5.16 8.18
N GLY A 113 10.44 -4.75 8.86
CA GLY A 113 11.02 -5.44 10.02
C GLY A 113 11.94 -6.61 9.68
N ASP A 114 11.77 -7.22 8.50
CA ASP A 114 12.68 -8.22 7.94
C ASP A 114 13.25 -7.72 6.61
N PRO A 115 14.58 -7.78 6.41
CA PRO A 115 15.18 -7.39 5.15
C PRO A 115 14.66 -8.23 3.98
N LEU A 116 14.25 -7.56 2.90
CA LEU A 116 14.03 -8.23 1.62
C LEU A 116 15.30 -8.95 1.17
N GLY A 117 15.15 -10.19 0.69
CA GLY A 117 16.22 -10.90 0.02
C GLY A 117 16.83 -10.07 -1.13
N PRO A 118 18.14 -10.21 -1.41
CA PRO A 118 18.85 -9.36 -2.36
C PRO A 118 18.32 -9.44 -3.80
N GLU A 119 17.66 -10.54 -4.17
CA GLU A 119 16.99 -10.68 -5.47
C GLU A 119 15.71 -9.84 -5.54
N HIS A 120 14.83 -9.96 -4.54
CA HIS A 120 13.60 -9.16 -4.44
C HIS A 120 13.91 -7.66 -4.39
N ARG A 121 14.96 -7.27 -3.66
CA ARG A 121 15.41 -5.88 -3.58
C ARG A 121 15.79 -5.34 -4.96
N ARG A 122 16.71 -6.02 -5.67
CA ARG A 122 17.13 -5.64 -7.03
C ARG A 122 15.96 -5.60 -8.02
N ALA A 123 15.04 -6.56 -7.90
CA ALA A 123 13.85 -6.63 -8.74
C ALA A 123 12.92 -5.41 -8.55
N LEU A 124 12.66 -5.02 -7.30
CA LEU A 124 11.86 -3.83 -6.99
C LEU A 124 12.57 -2.52 -7.38
N GLU A 125 13.87 -2.42 -7.15
CA GLU A 125 14.69 -1.27 -7.58
C GLU A 125 14.63 -1.08 -9.10
N GLY A 126 14.82 -2.17 -9.86
CA GLY A 126 14.72 -2.16 -11.32
C GLY A 126 13.30 -1.84 -11.82
N TRP A 127 12.27 -2.25 -11.09
CA TRP A 127 10.88 -1.93 -11.44
C TRP A 127 10.52 -0.47 -11.20
N LEU A 128 10.97 0.11 -10.08
CA LEU A 128 10.79 1.53 -9.74
C LEU A 128 11.67 2.47 -10.56
N ALA A 129 12.77 1.96 -11.14
CA ALA A 129 13.67 2.75 -11.96
C ALA A 129 12.90 3.43 -13.12
N PRO A 130 13.16 4.72 -13.38
CA PRO A 130 12.62 5.42 -14.54
C PRO A 130 12.81 4.60 -15.83
N ALA A 131 11.88 4.73 -16.77
CA ALA A 131 11.87 3.92 -17.99
C ALA A 131 13.18 4.00 -18.80
N GLY A 132 13.97 5.06 -18.64
CA GLY A 132 15.28 5.24 -19.29
C GLY A 132 16.49 4.66 -18.53
N THR A 133 16.34 4.23 -17.28
CA THR A 133 17.41 3.61 -16.45
C THR A 133 17.19 2.12 -16.23
N ARG A 134 16.09 1.56 -16.73
CA ARG A 134 15.92 0.10 -16.82
C ARG A 134 16.96 -0.46 -17.78
N VAL A 135 18.07 -0.95 -17.22
CA VAL A 135 19.00 -1.80 -17.96
C VAL A 135 18.15 -2.92 -18.56
N PRO A 136 18.13 -3.08 -19.91
CA PRO A 136 17.38 -4.17 -20.50
C PRO A 136 17.88 -5.45 -19.86
N ALA A 137 17.01 -6.16 -19.13
CA ALA A 137 17.30 -7.53 -18.76
C ALA A 137 17.62 -8.23 -20.07
N GLN A 138 18.86 -8.72 -20.22
CA GLN A 138 19.32 -9.37 -21.43
C GLN A 138 18.41 -10.56 -21.69
N ARG A 139 17.36 -10.35 -22.48
CA ARG A 139 16.51 -11.40 -23.00
C ARG A 139 17.37 -12.12 -24.01
N SER A 140 18.13 -13.10 -23.53
CA SER A 140 18.81 -14.07 -24.39
C SER A 140 17.73 -14.84 -25.11
N GLY A 141 17.32 -14.33 -26.27
CA GLY A 141 16.33 -14.97 -27.12
C GLY A 141 16.91 -16.24 -27.75
N PRO A 142 16.06 -17.17 -28.22
CA PRO A 142 16.50 -18.33 -28.98
C PRO A 142 17.43 -17.96 -30.15
N LEU A 143 17.23 -16.78 -30.73
CA LEU A 143 17.99 -16.25 -31.86
C LEU A 143 19.40 -15.75 -31.50
N ASP A 144 19.66 -15.35 -30.25
CA ASP A 144 21.00 -14.94 -29.81
C ASP A 144 21.93 -16.15 -29.64
N ARG A 145 21.36 -17.32 -29.30
CA ARG A 145 22.10 -18.59 -29.30
C ARG A 145 22.49 -19.01 -30.73
N LEU A 146 21.59 -18.82 -31.69
CA LEU A 146 21.87 -19.03 -33.11
C LEU A 146 22.93 -18.06 -33.65
N ARG A 147 22.87 -16.78 -33.26
CA ARG A 147 23.90 -15.79 -33.65
C ARG A 147 25.28 -16.09 -33.07
N ARG A 148 25.35 -16.68 -31.88
CA ARG A 148 26.62 -17.10 -31.27
C ARG A 148 27.18 -18.37 -31.93
N ALA A 149 26.31 -19.28 -32.38
CA ALA A 149 26.70 -20.51 -33.08
C ALA A 149 27.16 -20.26 -34.54
N LEU A 150 26.73 -19.16 -35.15
CA LEU A 150 27.07 -18.79 -36.53
C LEU A 150 28.18 -17.75 -36.62
N ARG A 151 28.91 -17.48 -35.52
CA ARG A 151 30.06 -16.57 -35.56
C ARG A 151 31.27 -17.37 -36.07
N PRO A 152 31.76 -17.13 -37.31
CA PRO A 152 32.95 -17.82 -37.80
C PRO A 152 34.16 -17.42 -36.94
N GLN A 153 34.91 -18.41 -36.49
CA GLN A 153 36.27 -18.25 -35.97
C GLN A 153 37.08 -17.60 -37.10
N GLN A 154 37.54 -16.37 -36.89
CA GLN A 154 38.65 -15.86 -37.68
C GLN A 154 39.92 -16.23 -36.92
N ASP A 155 40.67 -17.14 -37.56
CA ASP A 155 42.07 -17.56 -37.41
C ASP A 155 42.68 -17.63 -36.00
#